data_AF-X1W2J5-F1
#
_entry.id   AF-X1W2J5-F1
#
_cell.length_a   1.000
_cell.length_b   1.000
_cell.length_c   1.000
_cell.angle_alpha   90.00
_cell.angle_beta   90.00
_cell.angle_gamma   90.00
#
_symmetry.space_group_name_H-M   'P 1'
#
loop_
_entity.id
_entity.type
_entity.pdbx_description
1 polymer ?
#
loop_
_entity_poly.entity_id
_entity_poly.type
_entity_poly.pdbx_seq_one_letter_code
_entity_poly.pdbx_strand_id
1 'polypeptide(L)'
;MVFMIVSWWIVFKKAGEPGWAILIPIFNFLVILRVAGKPWWWVFSILLAIIPIAGPILFLVVWILICNGISKNFGQGAGFTVGLVLVSFIFVSNSVYTIQLAKRGELMTHDKDKNVLLRMKVDSLIERDFS
;
A
#
# COMPACT_ATOMS: atom_id res chain seq x y z
N MET A 1 -19.51 1.36 -1.45
CA MET A 1 -18.92 1.11 -2.80
C MET A 1 -18.02 2.24 -3.27
N VAL A 2 -18.48 3.49 -3.33
CA VAL A 2 -17.67 4.64 -3.79
C VAL A 2 -16.38 4.83 -2.97
N PHE A 3 -16.45 4.67 -1.66
CA PHE A 3 -15.28 4.73 -0.77
C PHE A 3 -14.16 3.76 -1.20
N MET A 4 -14.52 2.54 -1.62
CA MET A 4 -13.54 1.51 -2.02
C MET A 4 -12.80 1.90 -3.31
N ILE A 5 -13.51 2.50 -4.26
CA ILE A 5 -12.92 2.97 -5.52
C ILE A 5 -11.94 4.12 -5.24
N VAL A 6 -12.33 5.06 -4.37
CA VAL A 6 -11.46 6.18 -3.98
C VAL A 6 -10.22 5.69 -3.23
N SER A 7 -10.37 4.73 -2.30
CA SER A 7 -9.23 4.12 -1.59
C SER A 7 -8.23 3.51 -2.55
N TRP A 8 -8.68 2.68 -3.50
CA TRP A 8 -7.81 2.08 -4.51
C TRP A 8 -7.17 3.14 -5.42
N TRP A 9 -7.90 4.22 -5.74
CA TRP A 9 -7.39 5.28 -6.62
C TRP A 9 -6.17 5.96 -6.00
N ILE A 10 -6.24 6.21 -4.69
CA ILE A 10 -5.16 6.82 -3.93
C ILE A 10 -3.96 5.86 -3.85
N VAL A 11 -4.20 4.55 -3.67
CA VAL A 11 -3.14 3.53 -3.67
C VAL A 11 -2.38 3.50 -5.00
N PHE A 12 -3.09 3.46 -6.13
CA PHE A 12 -2.46 3.45 -7.46
C PHE A 12 -1.69 4.73 -7.75
N LYS A 13 -2.28 5.90 -7.47
CA LYS A 13 -1.59 7.19 -7.63
C LYS A 13 -0.31 7.26 -6.80
N LYS A 14 -0.30 6.65 -5.62
CA LYS A 14 0.86 6.63 -4.73
C LYS A 14 1.93 5.62 -5.15
N ALA A 15 1.54 4.55 -5.83
CA ALA A 15 2.46 3.62 -6.47
C ALA A 15 3.02 4.13 -7.81
N GLY A 16 2.70 5.36 -8.22
CA GLY A 16 3.16 5.97 -9.46
C GLY A 16 2.31 5.63 -10.69
N GLU A 17 1.18 4.95 -10.50
CA GLU A 17 0.32 4.43 -11.56
C GLU A 17 -1.01 5.24 -11.66
N PRO A 18 -1.71 5.19 -12.80
CA PRO A 18 -2.96 5.93 -12.99
C PRO A 18 -4.09 5.38 -12.10
N GLY A 19 -4.66 6.24 -11.24
CA GLY A 19 -5.75 5.87 -10.33
C GLY A 19 -7.05 5.44 -11.01
N TRP A 20 -7.33 5.93 -12.21
CA TRP A 20 -8.49 5.50 -13.00
C TRP A 20 -8.39 4.04 -13.48
N ALA A 21 -7.22 3.40 -13.37
CA ALA A 21 -7.00 2.03 -13.81
C ALA A 21 -7.96 1.02 -13.18
N ILE A 22 -8.53 1.35 -12.01
CA ILE A 22 -9.50 0.53 -11.27
C ILE A 22 -10.77 0.27 -12.07
N LEU A 23 -11.15 1.22 -12.93
CA LEU A 23 -12.37 1.13 -13.73
C LEU A 23 -12.29 0.08 -14.82
N ILE A 24 -11.09 -0.25 -15.29
CA ILE A 24 -10.86 -1.21 -16.38
C ILE A 24 -10.29 -2.50 -15.78
N PRO A 25 -11.05 -3.62 -15.75
CA PRO A 25 -10.64 -4.83 -15.03
C PRO A 25 -9.27 -5.40 -15.44
N ILE A 26 -9.00 -5.48 -16.75
CA ILE A 26 -7.74 -6.02 -17.28
C ILE A 26 -6.57 -5.08 -16.96
N PHE A 27 -6.78 -3.77 -17.12
CA PHE A 27 -5.74 -2.78 -16.87
C PHE A 27 -5.44 -2.62 -15.37
N ASN A 28 -6.46 -2.72 -14.51
CA ASN A 28 -6.32 -2.78 -13.06
C ASN A 28 -5.33 -3.89 -12.66
N PHE A 29 -5.51 -5.11 -13.19
CA PHE A 29 -4.62 -6.24 -12.87
C PHE A 29 -3.19 -6.01 -13.35
N LEU A 30 -3.00 -5.44 -14.54
CA LEU A 30 -1.68 -5.05 -15.04
C LEU A 30 -1.00 -4.01 -14.15
N VAL A 31 -1.75 -3.02 -13.67
CA VAL A 31 -1.24 -2.01 -12.74
C VAL A 31 -0.84 -2.67 -11.42
N ILE A 32 -1.66 -3.56 -10.85
CA ILE A 32 -1.30 -4.31 -9.63
C ILE A 32 0.01 -5.10 -9.82
N LEU A 33 0.20 -5.73 -10.98
CA LEU A 33 1.45 -6.45 -11.30
C LEU A 33 2.66 -5.51 -11.37
N ARG A 34 2.50 -4.32 -11.98
CA ARG A 34 3.56 -3.29 -12.01
C ARG A 34 3.90 -2.80 -10.61
N VAL A 35 2.88 -2.53 -9.79
CA VAL A 35 3.05 -2.16 -8.38
C VAL A 35 3.76 -3.27 -7.59
N ALA A 36 3.50 -4.54 -7.92
CA ALA A 36 4.17 -5.69 -7.34
C ALA A 36 5.59 -5.96 -7.88
N GLY A 37 6.04 -5.23 -8.92
CA GLY A 37 7.30 -5.47 -9.61
C GLY A 37 7.35 -6.80 -10.36
N LYS A 38 6.20 -7.33 -10.79
CA LYS A 38 6.07 -8.61 -11.50
C LYS A 38 5.86 -8.40 -13.01
N PRO A 39 6.32 -9.33 -13.86
CA PRO A 39 6.15 -9.21 -15.31
C PRO A 39 4.69 -9.29 -15.72
N TRP A 40 4.32 -8.61 -16.82
CA TRP A 40 2.94 -8.55 -17.33
C TRP A 40 2.38 -9.92 -17.75
N TRP A 41 3.24 -10.88 -18.08
CA TRP A 41 2.87 -12.25 -18.45
C TRP A 41 2.08 -12.97 -17.35
N TRP A 42 2.13 -12.51 -16.10
CA TRP A 42 1.34 -13.08 -15.01
C TRP A 42 -0.17 -12.96 -15.20
N VAL A 43 -0.66 -12.11 -16.10
CA VAL A 43 -2.09 -12.09 -16.50
C VAL A 43 -2.54 -13.44 -17.07
N PHE A 44 -1.64 -14.20 -17.72
CA PHE A 44 -1.95 -15.55 -18.22
C PHE A 44 -2.24 -16.57 -17.11
N SER A 45 -1.91 -16.27 -15.84
CA SER A 45 -2.30 -17.13 -14.72
C SER A 45 -3.82 -17.29 -14.59
N ILE A 46 -4.61 -16.33 -15.09
CA ILE A 46 -6.07 -16.41 -15.16
C ILE A 46 -6.53 -17.54 -16.10
N LEU A 47 -5.76 -17.83 -17.17
CA LEU A 47 -6.05 -18.98 -18.04
C LEU A 47 -5.77 -20.31 -17.34
N LEU A 48 -4.77 -20.37 -16.46
CA LEU A 48 -4.47 -21.58 -15.70
C LEU A 48 -5.57 -21.93 -14.67
N ALA A 49 -6.40 -20.96 -14.28
CA ALA A 49 -7.52 -21.18 -13.37
C ALA A 49 -8.63 -22.07 -13.95
N ILE A 50 -8.61 -22.35 -15.26
CA ILE A 50 -9.56 -23.24 -15.94
C ILE A 50 -9.42 -24.70 -15.48
N ILE A 51 -8.26 -25.09 -14.93
CA ILE A 51 -8.04 -26.46 -14.43
C ILE A 51 -8.76 -26.62 -13.08
N PRO A 52 -9.74 -27.52 -12.95
CA PRO A 52 -10.73 -27.51 -11.86
C PRO A 52 -10.18 -27.69 -10.43
N ILE A 53 -8.96 -28.21 -10.27
CA ILE A 53 -8.34 -28.42 -8.94
C ILE A 53 -6.96 -27.76 -8.85
N ALA A 54 -6.08 -28.00 -9.81
CA ALA A 54 -4.73 -27.43 -9.79
C ALA A 54 -4.71 -25.92 -10.11
N GLY A 55 -5.67 -25.43 -10.90
CA GLY A 55 -5.76 -24.03 -11.30
C GLY A 55 -5.99 -23.08 -10.13
N PRO A 56 -7.04 -23.28 -9.30
CA PRO A 56 -7.30 -22.46 -8.12
C PRO A 56 -6.13 -22.42 -7.13
N ILE A 57 -5.46 -23.56 -6.91
CA ILE A 57 -4.32 -23.66 -6.01
C ILE A 57 -3.15 -22.81 -6.52
N LEU A 58 -2.81 -22.93 -7.81
CA LEU A 58 -1.74 -22.14 -8.40
C LEU A 58 -2.08 -20.64 -8.42
N PHE A 59 -3.33 -20.29 -8.75
CA PHE A 59 -3.81 -18.91 -8.72
C PHE A 59 -3.66 -18.28 -7.33
N LEU A 60 -3.94 -19.04 -6.26
CA LEU A 60 -3.75 -18.61 -4.88
C LEU A 60 -2.26 -18.39 -4.55
N VAL A 61 -1.37 -19.29 -4.97
CA VAL A 61 0.08 -19.13 -4.78
C VAL A 61 0.60 -17.89 -5.51
N VAL A 62 0.17 -17.69 -6.76
CA VAL A 62 0.46 -16.50 -7.56
C VAL A 62 -0.02 -15.24 -6.82
N TRP A 63 -1.25 -15.25 -6.28
CA TRP A 63 -1.79 -14.13 -5.52
C TRP A 63 -0.93 -13.75 -4.31
N ILE A 64 -0.48 -14.74 -3.52
CA ILE A 64 0.42 -14.52 -2.38
C ILE A 64 1.75 -13.91 -2.83
N LEU A 65 2.30 -14.35 -3.97
CA LEU A 65 3.56 -13.82 -4.51
C LEU A 65 3.41 -12.37 -5.01
N ILE A 66 2.26 -11.99 -5.55
CA ILE A 66 1.94 -10.60 -5.90
C ILE A 66 1.86 -9.75 -4.63
N CYS A 67 1.10 -10.19 -3.62
CA CYS A 67 1.00 -9.48 -2.34
C CYS A 67 2.35 -9.32 -1.66
N ASN A 68 3.22 -10.32 -1.72
CA ASN A 68 4.59 -10.25 -1.19
C ASN A 68 5.45 -9.25 -1.96
N GLY A 69 5.35 -9.24 -3.30
CA GLY A 69 6.01 -8.24 -4.15
C GLY A 69 5.58 -6.81 -3.82
N ILE A 70 4.27 -6.59 -3.67
CA ILE A 70 3.71 -5.31 -3.22
C ILE A 70 4.28 -4.97 -1.83
N SER A 71 4.19 -5.87 -0.86
CA SER A 71 4.72 -5.64 0.50
C SER A 71 6.19 -5.22 0.48
N LYS A 72 7.03 -5.93 -0.27
CA LYS A 72 8.46 -5.60 -0.40
C LYS A 72 8.70 -4.26 -1.07
N ASN A 73 7.98 -3.94 -2.14
CA ASN A 73 8.09 -2.64 -2.82
C ASN A 73 7.63 -1.47 -1.95
N PHE A 74 6.70 -1.73 -1.03
CA PHE A 74 6.28 -0.77 -0.01
C PHE A 74 7.17 -0.77 1.26
N GLY A 75 8.24 -1.58 1.30
CA GLY A 75 9.17 -1.68 2.43
C GLY A 75 8.63 -2.41 3.66
N GLN A 76 7.59 -3.23 3.50
CA GLN A 76 6.89 -3.91 4.59
C GLN A 76 7.19 -5.42 4.62
N GLY A 77 7.20 -6.00 5.83
CA GLY A 77 7.56 -7.41 6.08
C GLY A 77 6.42 -8.41 5.83
N ALA A 78 6.70 -9.71 6.03
CA ALA A 78 5.77 -10.81 5.72
C ALA A 78 4.40 -10.72 6.44
N GLY A 79 4.34 -10.13 7.63
CA GLY A 79 3.08 -9.87 8.35
C GLY A 79 2.14 -8.92 7.61
N PHE A 80 2.70 -7.96 6.85
CA PHE A 80 1.90 -7.08 5.99
C PHE A 80 1.32 -7.83 4.80
N THR A 81 2.06 -8.78 4.21
CA THR A 81 1.55 -9.68 3.17
C THR A 81 0.35 -10.49 3.66
N VAL A 82 0.41 -11.05 4.88
CA VAL A 82 -0.72 -11.81 5.47
C VAL A 82 -1.91 -10.90 5.72
N GLY A 83 -1.68 -9.68 6.24
CA GLY A 83 -2.71 -8.65 6.38
C GLY A 83 -3.31 -8.21 5.04
N LEU A 84 -2.50 -8.15 3.97
CA LEU A 84 -2.93 -7.87 2.59
C LEU A 84 -3.77 -9.01 2.02
N VAL A 85 -3.46 -10.26 2.35
CA VAL A 85 -4.22 -11.42 1.86
C VAL A 85 -5.54 -11.58 2.61
N LEU A 86 -5.56 -11.37 3.94
CA LEU A 86 -6.76 -11.51 4.77
C LEU A 86 -7.64 -10.26 4.84
N VAL A 87 -7.04 -9.06 4.79
CA VAL A 87 -7.71 -7.76 4.98
C VAL A 87 -7.14 -6.73 3.99
N SER A 88 -7.14 -7.06 2.69
CA SER A 88 -6.50 -6.27 1.62
C SER A 88 -6.93 -4.81 1.59
N PHE A 89 -8.21 -4.54 1.87
CA PHE A 89 -8.82 -3.23 1.61
C PHE A 89 -8.60 -2.20 2.73
N ILE A 90 -8.73 -2.59 4.00
CA ILE A 90 -8.66 -1.66 5.14
C ILE A 90 -7.20 -1.44 5.54
N PHE A 91 -6.36 -2.48 5.42
CA PHE A 91 -4.98 -2.45 5.90
C PHE A 91 -4.07 -1.65 4.98
N VAL A 92 -4.22 -1.80 3.66
CA VAL A 92 -3.44 -1.03 2.68
C VAL A 92 -3.70 0.45 2.82
N SER A 93 -4.96 0.88 2.91
CA SER A 93 -5.31 2.29 3.08
C SER A 93 -4.64 2.88 4.33
N ASN A 94 -4.89 2.31 5.51
CA ASN A 94 -4.40 2.86 6.77
C ASN A 94 -2.86 2.79 6.92
N SER A 95 -2.22 1.67 6.59
CA SER A 95 -0.75 1.51 6.66
C SER A 95 -0.02 2.47 5.71
N VAL A 96 -0.58 2.66 4.52
CA VAL A 96 0.03 3.52 3.53
C VAL A 96 -0.09 4.98 3.97
N TYR A 97 -1.22 5.42 4.54
CA TYR A 97 -1.34 6.77 5.11
C TYR A 97 -0.40 7.00 6.29
N THR A 98 -0.27 6.05 7.22
CA THR A 98 0.63 6.20 8.38
C THR A 98 2.08 6.38 7.94
N ILE A 99 2.55 5.67 6.89
CA ILE A 99 3.89 5.85 6.33
C ILE A 99 4.06 7.22 5.64
N GLN A 100 2.99 7.77 5.06
CA GLN A 100 3.02 9.10 4.45
C GLN A 100 3.04 10.20 5.50
N LEU A 101 2.24 10.07 6.55
CA LEU A 101 2.32 10.87 7.76
C LEU A 101 3.73 10.76 8.35
N ALA A 102 4.36 9.58 8.29
CA ALA A 102 5.68 9.34 8.87
C ALA A 102 6.73 10.16 8.15
N LYS A 103 6.72 10.04 6.81
CA LYS A 103 7.62 10.78 5.93
C LYS A 103 7.37 12.29 5.96
N ARG A 104 6.15 12.73 6.24
CA ARG A 104 5.80 14.15 6.41
C ARG A 104 6.07 14.69 7.82
N GLY A 105 6.47 13.84 8.78
CA GLY A 105 6.58 14.23 10.19
C GLY A 105 5.22 14.52 10.87
N GLU A 106 4.12 14.14 10.22
CA GLU A 106 2.75 14.33 10.67
C GLU A 106 2.18 13.10 11.40
N LEU A 107 2.96 12.00 11.50
CA LEU A 107 2.61 10.78 12.24
C LEU A 107 2.17 11.03 13.70
N MET A 108 2.63 12.14 14.27
CA MET A 108 2.41 12.54 15.65
C MET A 108 1.15 13.39 15.86
N THR A 109 0.30 13.66 14.85
CA THR A 109 -0.79 14.63 15.02
C THR A 109 -2.16 14.10 14.63
N HIS A 110 -2.87 13.57 15.62
CA HIS A 110 -4.31 13.87 15.71
C HIS A 110 -4.53 15.30 16.27
N ASP A 111 -3.58 15.83 17.06
CA ASP A 111 -3.55 17.21 17.56
C ASP A 111 -2.42 18.02 16.89
N LYS A 112 -2.76 18.90 15.95
CA LYS A 112 -1.80 19.84 15.33
C LYS A 112 -1.10 20.71 16.39
N ASP A 113 -1.79 21.03 17.48
CA ASP A 113 -1.29 21.90 18.54
C ASP A 113 -0.08 21.31 19.26
N LYS A 114 -0.05 19.98 19.47
CA LYS A 114 1.07 19.31 20.15
C LYS A 114 2.37 19.34 19.35
N ASN A 115 2.31 19.32 18.01
CA ASN A 115 3.51 19.44 17.17
C ASN A 115 4.10 20.86 17.19
N VAL A 116 3.24 21.88 17.29
CA VAL A 116 3.70 23.27 17.46
C VAL A 116 4.33 23.44 18.84
N LEU A 117 3.69 22.91 19.89
CA LEU A 117 4.23 22.95 21.26
C LEU A 117 5.57 22.21 21.40
N LEU A 118 5.74 21.09 20.69
CA LEU A 118 7.01 20.36 20.65
C LEU A 118 8.11 21.16 19.97
N ARG A 119 7.85 21.81 18.82
CA ARG A 119 8.84 22.70 18.17
C ARG A 119 9.23 23.87 19.08
N MET A 120 8.24 24.53 19.69
CA MET A 120 8.49 25.61 20.65
C MET A 120 9.36 25.15 21.84
N LYS A 121 9.12 23.94 22.38
CA LYS A 121 9.96 23.38 23.45
C LYS A 121 11.38 23.05 22.96
N VAL A 122 11.53 22.46 21.78
CA VAL A 122 12.85 22.11 21.21
C VAL A 122 13.68 23.37 20.98
N ASP A 123 13.10 24.42 20.40
CA ASP A 123 13.78 25.69 20.19
C ASP A 123 14.23 26.31 21.52
N SER A 124 13.39 26.24 22.56
CA SER A 124 13.74 26.74 23.91
C SER A 124 14.82 25.93 24.63
N LEU A 125 14.99 24.64 24.29
CA LEU A 125 16.06 23.80 24.85
C LEU A 125 17.39 24.11 24.18
N ILE A 126 17.38 24.28 22.86
CA ILE A 126 18.54 24.72 22.07
C ILE A 126 19.05 26.06 22.60
N GLU A 127 18.18 27.04 22.80
CA GLU A 127 18.60 28.36 23.33
C GLU A 127 19.23 28.32 24.72
N ARG A 128 18.85 27.37 25.58
CA ARG A 128 19.41 27.21 26.93
C ARG A 128 20.75 26.49 26.96
N ASP A 129 21.00 25.58 26.03
CA ASP A 129 22.26 24.84 25.94
C ASP A 129 23.39 25.65 25.27
N PHE A 130 23.05 26.75 24.59
CA PHE A 130 24.00 27.61 23.86
C PHE A 130 24.18 29.02 24.45
N SER A 131 23.57 29.33 25.61
CA SER A 131 23.80 30.57 26.39
C SER A 131 24.57 30.30 27.66
#